data_AF-A0A359D4Q2-F1
#
_entry.id   AF-A0A359D4Q2-F1
#
_cell.length_a   1.000
_cell.length_b   1.000
_cell.length_c   1.000
_cell.angle_alpha   90.00
_cell.angle_beta   90.00
_cell.angle_gamma   90.00
#
_symmetry.space_group_name_H-M   'P 1'
#
loop_
_entity.id
_entity.type
_entity.pdbx_description
1 polymer ?
#
loop_
_entity_poly.entity_id
_entity_poly.type
_entity_poly.pdbx_seq_one_letter_code
_entity_poly.pdbx_strand_id
1 'polypeptide(L)'
;RRFAWSLFMLAGPETDSVGPNGQPLNADNRLASPDGLWFDEEGRLWIQTDMSGSQLASGPFGNNQMLVADPRSGELKRFLVGPQGAEVTGITATPDFRTLFVNIQHPGEGSTPSNLLSAWPDGPGKRPRSATVIITREDGKRLL
;
A
#
# COMPACT_ATOMS: atom_id res chain seq x y z
N ARG A 1 -26.42 17.73 -13.35
CA ARG A 1 -26.51 16.38 -12.71
C ARG A 1 -26.08 16.52 -11.26
N ARG A 2 -26.66 15.75 -10.34
CA ARG A 2 -26.24 15.66 -8.93
C ARG A 2 -25.81 14.22 -8.66
N PHE A 3 -24.87 14.02 -7.76
CA PHE A 3 -24.48 12.70 -7.27
C PHE A 3 -24.50 12.70 -5.74
N ALA A 4 -24.75 11.53 -5.15
CA ALA A 4 -24.56 11.31 -3.73
C ALA A 4 -23.09 10.98 -3.47
N TRP A 5 -22.53 11.49 -2.37
CA TRP A 5 -21.17 11.20 -1.95
C TRP A 5 -21.17 10.73 -0.50
N SER A 6 -20.17 9.93 -0.16
CA SER A 6 -19.86 9.50 1.19
C SER A 6 -18.36 9.32 1.31
N LEU A 7 -17.82 9.41 2.53
CA LEU A 7 -16.45 9.00 2.79
C LEU A 7 -16.44 7.49 2.96
N PHE A 8 -15.74 6.80 2.06
CA PHE A 8 -15.56 5.35 2.16
C PHE A 8 -14.76 4.98 3.40
N MET A 9 -13.78 5.80 3.78
CA MET A 9 -12.94 5.59 4.95
C MET A 9 -12.33 6.92 5.42
N LEU A 10 -12.20 7.09 6.73
CA LEU A 10 -11.25 8.02 7.34
C LEU A 10 -10.05 7.22 7.83
N ALA A 11 -8.92 7.34 7.14
CA ALA A 11 -7.66 6.69 7.53
C ALA A 11 -7.04 7.38 8.75
N GLY A 12 -6.36 6.63 9.60
CA GLY A 12 -5.77 7.16 10.83
C GLY A 12 -5.48 6.07 11.86
N PRO A 13 -5.00 6.46 13.06
CA PRO A 13 -4.89 5.54 14.18
C PRO A 13 -6.27 5.04 14.60
N GLU A 14 -6.32 3.94 15.36
CA GLU A 14 -7.58 3.34 15.84
C GLU A 14 -8.47 4.33 16.61
N THR A 15 -7.88 5.29 17.31
CA THR A 15 -8.61 6.30 18.08
C THR A 15 -9.34 7.36 17.24
N ASP A 16 -9.02 7.50 15.95
CA ASP A 16 -9.51 8.60 15.10
C ASP A 16 -9.88 8.14 13.67
N SER A 17 -9.88 6.83 13.42
CA SER A 17 -10.20 6.26 12.10
C SER A 17 -11.62 5.74 12.04
N VAL A 18 -12.17 5.75 10.83
CA VAL A 18 -13.45 5.12 10.50
C VAL A 18 -13.23 4.29 9.25
N GLY A 19 -13.23 2.97 9.41
CA GLY A 19 -13.07 2.02 8.32
C GLY A 19 -14.31 1.90 7.43
N PRO A 20 -14.20 1.17 6.31
CA PRO A 20 -15.30 1.02 5.35
C PRO A 20 -16.59 0.39 5.88
N ASN A 21 -16.47 -0.42 6.94
CA ASN A 21 -17.60 -1.02 7.64
C ASN A 21 -18.13 -0.15 8.81
N GLY A 22 -17.68 1.10 8.92
CA GLY A 22 -18.01 2.03 10.00
C GLY A 22 -17.32 1.74 11.34
N GLN A 23 -16.49 0.69 11.42
CA GLN A 23 -15.68 0.39 12.61
C GLN A 23 -14.30 1.04 12.51
N PRO A 24 -13.66 1.38 13.64
CA PRO A 24 -12.29 1.88 13.62
C PRO A 24 -11.32 0.90 12.94
N LEU A 25 -10.28 1.46 12.29
CA LEU A 25 -9.17 0.65 11.79
C LEU A 25 -8.35 0.12 12.96
N ASN A 26 -7.77 -1.06 12.81
CA ASN A 26 -7.01 -1.73 13.86
C ASN A 26 -5.58 -2.06 13.41
N ALA A 27 -4.83 -2.82 14.19
CA ALA A 27 -3.45 -3.17 13.84
C ALA A 27 -3.29 -3.89 12.49
N ASP A 28 -4.29 -4.65 12.08
CA ASP A 28 -4.24 -5.47 10.88
C ASP A 28 -4.48 -4.67 9.59
N ASN A 29 -5.11 -3.50 9.69
CA ASN A 29 -5.53 -2.72 8.51
C ASN A 29 -5.36 -1.20 8.62
N ARG A 30 -4.85 -0.66 9.74
CA ARG A 30 -4.57 0.78 9.85
C ARG A 30 -3.55 1.23 8.80
N LEU A 31 -3.82 2.40 8.22
CA LEU A 31 -2.99 3.08 7.24
C LEU A 31 -3.10 4.59 7.42
N ALA A 32 -2.23 5.33 6.75
CA ALA A 32 -2.39 6.77 6.54
C ALA A 32 -1.96 7.13 5.11
N SER A 33 -2.34 8.33 4.68
CA SER A 33 -2.00 8.89 3.36
C SER A 33 -2.29 7.92 2.19
N PRO A 34 -3.55 7.44 2.04
CA PRO A 34 -3.93 6.68 0.85
C PRO A 34 -3.74 7.57 -0.39
N ASP A 35 -3.03 7.04 -1.38
CA ASP A 35 -2.71 7.71 -2.65
C ASP A 35 -3.24 6.86 -3.82
N GLY A 36 -2.46 5.87 -4.26
CA GLY A 36 -2.79 5.06 -5.42
C GLY A 36 -4.05 4.22 -5.21
N LEU A 37 -4.98 4.28 -6.17
CA LEU A 37 -6.21 3.49 -6.19
C LEU A 37 -6.34 2.70 -7.48
N TRP A 38 -6.79 1.45 -7.39
CA TRP A 38 -7.06 0.62 -8.56
C TRP A 38 -8.16 -0.41 -8.28
N PHE A 39 -8.98 -0.71 -9.29
CA PHE A 39 -10.01 -1.73 -9.20
C PHE A 39 -9.62 -2.94 -10.04
N ASP A 40 -9.77 -4.14 -9.47
CA ASP A 40 -9.74 -5.36 -10.26
C ASP A 40 -11.10 -5.71 -10.87
N GLU A 41 -11.11 -6.74 -11.73
CA GLU A 41 -12.32 -7.21 -12.41
C GLU A 41 -13.40 -7.75 -11.47
N GLU A 42 -13.04 -8.11 -10.23
CA GLU A 42 -13.99 -8.57 -9.22
C GLU A 42 -14.58 -7.41 -8.41
N GLY A 43 -14.09 -6.19 -8.64
CA GLY A 43 -14.56 -4.96 -8.00
C GLY A 43 -13.90 -4.69 -6.64
N ARG A 44 -12.78 -5.37 -6.32
CA ARG A 44 -11.99 -5.07 -5.12
C ARG A 44 -11.20 -3.80 -5.35
N LEU A 45 -11.16 -2.94 -4.34
CA LEU A 45 -10.42 -1.68 -4.35
C LEU A 45 -9.05 -1.87 -3.73
N TRP A 46 -8.01 -1.73 -4.53
CA TRP A 46 -6.62 -1.73 -4.11
C TRP A 46 -6.21 -0.31 -3.72
N ILE A 47 -5.62 -0.15 -2.54
CA ILE A 47 -5.26 1.14 -1.94
C ILE A 47 -3.78 1.11 -1.61
N GLN A 48 -3.01 2.05 -2.16
CA GLN A 48 -1.57 2.19 -1.95
C GLN A 48 -1.31 3.45 -1.12
N THR A 49 -0.23 3.48 -0.33
CA THR A 49 0.05 4.60 0.59
C THR A 49 1.35 5.32 0.27
N ASP A 50 1.33 6.63 0.47
CA ASP A 50 2.49 7.54 0.42
C ASP A 50 2.56 8.42 1.67
N MET A 51 2.96 7.80 2.78
CA MET A 51 3.35 8.49 4.00
C MET A 51 4.79 8.97 3.86
N SER A 52 5.03 10.20 4.29
CA SER A 52 6.37 10.78 4.44
C SER A 52 6.53 11.47 5.79
N GLY A 53 7.72 12.01 6.06
CA GLY A 53 7.99 12.81 7.26
C GLY A 53 7.67 12.09 8.58
N SER A 54 6.97 12.77 9.50
CA SER A 54 6.68 12.24 10.84
C SER A 54 5.74 11.04 10.83
N GLN A 55 4.82 10.95 9.86
CA GLN A 55 3.91 9.81 9.73
C GLN A 55 4.68 8.52 9.46
N LEU A 56 5.64 8.56 8.52
CA LEU A 56 6.48 7.41 8.19
C LEU A 56 7.52 7.12 9.29
N ALA A 57 8.11 8.18 9.87
CA ALA A 57 9.19 8.03 10.85
C ALA A 57 8.71 7.56 12.24
N SER A 58 7.50 7.94 12.64
CA SER A 58 7.03 7.78 14.02
C SER A 58 5.54 7.46 14.17
N GLY A 59 4.78 7.42 13.07
CA GLY A 59 3.38 7.03 13.11
C GLY A 59 3.20 5.53 13.40
N PRO A 60 2.03 5.11 13.89
CA PRO A 60 1.77 3.71 14.23
C PRO A 60 1.61 2.78 13.02
N PHE A 61 1.84 3.27 11.79
CA PHE A 61 1.44 2.60 10.55
C PHE A 61 2.49 1.64 9.98
N GLY A 62 3.76 1.79 10.38
CA GLY A 62 4.89 1.11 9.75
C GLY A 62 5.26 1.77 8.42
N ASN A 63 5.91 1.01 7.53
CA ASN A 63 6.22 1.49 6.18
C ASN A 63 4.94 1.66 5.34
N ASN A 64 5.10 2.35 4.21
CA ASN A 64 4.06 2.37 3.19
C ASN A 64 3.69 0.97 2.71
N GLN A 65 2.46 0.83 2.26
CA GLN A 65 1.79 -0.45 2.15
C GLN A 65 0.74 -0.42 1.04
N MET A 66 0.23 -1.59 0.70
CA MET A 66 -0.93 -1.75 -0.16
C MET A 66 -1.97 -2.63 0.54
N LEU A 67 -3.21 -2.17 0.55
CA LEU A 67 -4.35 -2.86 1.10
C LEU A 67 -5.35 -3.18 -0.01
N VAL A 68 -6.26 -4.10 0.29
CA VAL A 68 -7.38 -4.47 -0.56
C VAL A 68 -8.65 -4.34 0.25
N ALA A 69 -9.60 -3.60 -0.28
CA ALA A 69 -10.94 -3.46 0.28
C ALA A 69 -11.97 -4.16 -0.62
N ASP A 70 -12.95 -4.81 -0.02
CA ASP A 70 -14.22 -5.09 -0.69
C ASP A 70 -15.18 -3.93 -0.40
N PRO A 71 -15.52 -3.08 -1.39
CA PRO A 71 -16.39 -1.93 -1.16
C PRO A 71 -17.82 -2.30 -0.75
N ARG A 72 -18.26 -3.55 -0.95
CA ARG A 72 -19.63 -3.99 -0.64
C ARG A 72 -19.76 -4.42 0.82
N SER A 73 -18.80 -5.22 1.31
CA SER A 73 -18.80 -5.70 2.69
C SER A 73 -18.08 -4.75 3.66
N GLY A 74 -17.22 -3.88 3.14
CA GLY A 74 -16.35 -3.02 3.94
C GLY A 74 -15.16 -3.76 4.56
N GLU A 75 -14.89 -5.00 4.15
CA GLU A 75 -13.67 -5.71 4.55
C GLU A 75 -12.44 -4.98 3.99
N LEU A 76 -11.41 -4.79 4.83
CA LEU A 76 -10.15 -4.15 4.46
C LEU A 76 -8.98 -4.96 5.03
N LYS A 77 -8.10 -5.43 4.15
CA LYS A 77 -6.94 -6.27 4.50
C LYS A 77 -5.66 -5.69 3.92
N ARG A 78 -4.60 -5.66 4.74
CA ARG A 78 -3.25 -5.35 4.26
C ARG A 78 -2.70 -6.52 3.44
N PHE A 79 -2.21 -6.22 2.24
CA PHE A 79 -1.69 -7.22 1.30
C PHE A 79 -0.16 -7.18 1.16
N LEU A 80 0.42 -5.98 1.14
CA LEU A 80 1.85 -5.76 0.96
C LEU A 80 2.34 -4.63 1.88
N VAL A 81 3.56 -4.75 2.41
CA VAL A 81 4.30 -3.66 3.05
C VAL A 81 5.58 -3.44 2.28
N GLY A 82 5.84 -2.20 1.89
CA GLY A 82 7.03 -1.78 1.15
C GLY A 82 8.29 -1.70 2.01
N PRO A 83 9.47 -1.56 1.39
CA PRO A 83 10.73 -1.37 2.10
C PRO A 83 10.80 0.00 2.78
N GLN A 84 11.81 0.16 3.62
CA GLN A 84 12.06 1.40 4.36
C GLN A 84 12.20 2.60 3.41
N GLY A 85 11.52 3.70 3.75
CA GLY A 85 11.62 4.97 3.02
C GLY A 85 11.00 4.95 1.61
N ALA A 86 10.29 3.89 1.22
CA ALA A 86 9.57 3.86 -0.04
C ALA A 86 8.12 4.26 0.14
N GLU A 87 7.48 4.71 -0.94
CA GLU A 87 6.04 4.59 -1.13
C GLU A 87 5.71 3.32 -1.92
N VAL A 88 4.47 2.87 -1.81
CA VAL A 88 3.91 1.86 -2.71
C VAL A 88 3.01 2.60 -3.69
N THR A 89 3.24 2.44 -4.99
CA THR A 89 2.50 3.19 -6.02
C THR A 89 2.45 2.39 -7.31
N GLY A 90 1.48 2.68 -8.19
CA GLY A 90 1.31 1.99 -9.47
C GLY A 90 0.96 0.50 -9.31
N ILE A 91 -0.08 0.08 -10.01
CA ILE A 91 -0.53 -1.31 -9.97
C ILE A 91 -1.13 -1.68 -11.32
N THR A 92 -0.82 -2.88 -11.78
CA THR A 92 -1.52 -3.54 -12.88
C THR A 92 -1.43 -5.05 -12.70
N ALA A 93 -2.23 -5.79 -13.45
CA ALA A 93 -2.29 -7.24 -13.38
C ALA A 93 -2.30 -7.87 -14.76
N THR A 94 -1.93 -9.14 -14.84
CA THR A 94 -2.26 -9.97 -16.01
C THR A 94 -3.78 -10.18 -16.09
N PRO A 95 -4.35 -10.41 -17.29
CA PRO A 95 -5.79 -10.65 -17.44
C PRO A 95 -6.33 -11.85 -16.64
N ASP A 96 -5.51 -12.89 -16.46
CA ASP A 96 -5.87 -14.04 -15.62
C ASP A 96 -5.75 -13.77 -14.12
N PHE A 97 -5.24 -12.59 -13.75
CA PHE A 97 -4.96 -12.13 -12.39
C PHE A 97 -4.06 -13.07 -11.59
N ARG A 98 -3.16 -13.79 -12.27
CA ARG A 98 -2.12 -14.63 -11.64
C ARG A 98 -0.85 -13.87 -11.31
N THR A 99 -0.68 -12.68 -11.87
CA THR A 99 0.49 -11.84 -11.67
C THR A 99 0.08 -10.39 -11.44
N LEU A 100 0.51 -9.83 -10.31
CA LEU A 100 0.41 -8.41 -10.00
C LEU A 100 1.76 -7.73 -10.19
N PHE A 101 1.75 -6.57 -10.82
CA PHE A 101 2.91 -5.68 -10.94
C PHE A 101 2.67 -4.46 -10.07
N VAL A 102 3.56 -4.20 -9.12
CA VAL A 102 3.42 -3.07 -8.18
C VAL A 102 4.72 -2.29 -8.15
N ASN A 103 4.68 -0.96 -8.20
CA ASN A 103 5.91 -0.18 -8.09
C ASN A 103 6.24 0.17 -6.63
N ILE A 104 7.53 0.11 -6.35
CA ILE A 104 8.14 0.61 -5.13
C ILE A 104 8.95 1.85 -5.54
N GLN A 105 8.51 3.03 -5.12
CA GLN A 105 9.16 4.28 -5.48
C GLN A 105 10.08 4.75 -4.35
N HIS A 106 11.22 5.33 -4.75
CA HIS A 106 12.21 6.01 -3.90
C HIS A 106 12.57 5.32 -2.58
N PRO A 107 12.87 4.00 -2.57
CA PRO A 107 13.31 3.32 -1.35
C PRO A 107 14.49 4.07 -0.70
N GLY A 108 14.39 4.29 0.61
CA GLY A 108 15.35 5.09 1.35
C GLY A 108 15.25 6.59 1.10
N GLU A 109 14.04 7.15 0.98
CA GLU A 109 13.80 8.60 1.02
C GLU A 109 14.64 9.26 2.12
N GLY A 110 15.32 10.36 1.78
CA GLY A 110 16.27 11.04 2.68
C GLY A 110 17.71 10.52 2.61
N SER A 111 18.00 9.52 1.79
CA SER A 111 19.38 9.08 1.53
C SER A 111 20.23 10.20 0.90
N THR A 112 21.50 10.26 1.27
CA THR A 112 22.52 11.12 0.65
C THR A 112 23.53 10.26 -0.12
N PRO A 113 24.44 10.85 -0.92
CA PRO A 113 25.48 10.07 -1.60
C PRO A 113 26.35 9.21 -0.69
N SER A 114 26.53 9.60 0.57
CA SER A 114 27.38 8.93 1.56
C SER A 114 26.63 8.22 2.69
N ASN A 115 25.30 8.39 2.80
CA ASN A 115 24.46 7.75 3.80
C ASN A 115 23.19 7.21 3.15
N LEU A 116 23.12 5.89 2.97
CA LEU A 116 21.98 5.21 2.35
C LEU A 116 21.06 4.67 3.45
N LEU A 117 19.79 5.05 3.42
CA LEU A 117 18.78 4.68 4.41
C LEU A 117 18.01 3.41 4.06
N SER A 118 18.19 2.90 2.84
CA SER A 118 17.67 1.62 2.40
C SER A 118 18.70 0.91 1.54
N ALA A 119 18.63 -0.41 1.52
CA ALA A 119 19.45 -1.27 0.69
C ALA A 119 18.60 -2.07 -0.32
N TRP A 120 17.29 -1.86 -0.36
CA TRP A 120 16.38 -2.54 -1.27
C TRP A 120 16.56 -2.02 -2.72
N PRO A 121 16.52 -2.88 -3.76
CA PRO A 121 16.21 -4.31 -3.70
C PRO A 121 17.44 -5.22 -3.53
N ASP A 122 18.64 -4.72 -3.82
CA ASP A 122 19.82 -5.55 -4.07
C ASP A 122 20.58 -5.97 -2.78
N GLY A 123 20.17 -5.46 -1.61
CA GLY A 123 20.75 -5.80 -0.31
C GLY A 123 21.92 -4.89 0.12
N PRO A 124 22.50 -5.16 1.31
CA PRO A 124 23.47 -4.29 1.96
C PRO A 124 24.66 -3.87 1.06
N GLY A 125 25.07 -2.61 1.18
CA GLY A 125 26.17 -2.04 0.39
C GLY A 125 25.81 -1.68 -1.06
N LYS A 126 24.53 -1.83 -1.45
CA LYS A 126 24.01 -1.40 -2.75
C LYS A 126 23.18 -0.13 -2.61
N ARG A 127 23.21 0.71 -3.66
CA ARG A 127 22.38 1.92 -3.74
C ARG A 127 20.92 1.50 -3.89
N PRO A 128 19.98 2.03 -3.09
CA PRO A 128 18.58 1.69 -3.23
C PRO A 128 18.04 2.21 -4.56
N ARG A 129 17.11 1.46 -5.15
CA ARG A 129 16.58 1.72 -6.50
C ARG A 129 15.09 1.47 -6.51
N SER A 130 14.32 2.39 -7.09
CA SER A 130 12.92 2.11 -7.43
C SER A 130 12.84 0.89 -8.34
N ALA A 131 11.83 0.05 -8.16
CA ALA A 131 11.60 -1.08 -9.04
C ALA A 131 10.12 -1.48 -9.06
N THR A 132 9.74 -2.20 -10.11
CA THR A 132 8.48 -2.92 -10.17
C THR A 132 8.68 -4.31 -9.60
N VAL A 133 7.89 -4.67 -8.59
CA VAL A 133 7.84 -6.03 -8.07
C VAL A 133 6.77 -6.83 -8.80
N ILE A 134 7.06 -8.11 -8.98
CA ILE A 134 6.14 -9.09 -9.56
C ILE A 134 5.66 -9.97 -8.40
N ILE A 135 4.35 -9.96 -8.14
CA ILE A 135 3.73 -10.72 -7.08
C ILE A 135 2.92 -11.84 -7.70
N THR A 136 3.22 -13.07 -7.30
CA THR A 136 2.57 -14.30 -7.74
C THR A 136 2.32 -15.21 -6.56
N ARG A 137 1.31 -16.08 -6.65
CA ARG A 137 1.15 -17.18 -5.70
C ARG A 137 2.07 -18.33 -6.06
N GLU A 138 2.64 -18.98 -5.04
CA GLU A 138 3.49 -20.17 -5.22
C GLU A 138 2.74 -21.34 -5.89
N ASP A 139 1.43 -21.45 -5.67
CA ASP A 139 0.59 -22.48 -6.27
C ASP A 139 0.12 -22.16 -7.70
N GLY A 140 0.58 -21.04 -8.27
CA GLY A 140 0.26 -20.62 -9.64
C GLY A 140 -1.22 -20.29 -9.89
N LYS A 141 -2.04 -20.17 -8.84
CA LYS A 141 -3.45 -19.81 -8.95
C LYS A 141 -3.64 -18.28 -9.02
N ARG A 142 -4.87 -17.87 -9.31
CA ARG A 142 -5.32 -16.48 -9.30
C ARG A 142 -5.05 -15.82 -7.94
N LEU A 143 -4.59 -14.57 -7.95
CA LEU A 143 -4.38 -13.77 -6.73
C LEU A 143 -5.75 -13.41 -6.14
N LEU A 144 -5.99 -13.81 -4.89
CA LEU A 144 -7.27 -13.70 -4.17
C LEU A 144 -8.44 -14.45 -4.83
#